data_AF-A0A0N1G6K2-F1
#
_entry.id   AF-A0A0N1G6K2-F1
#
_cell.length_a   1.000
_cell.length_b   1.000
_cell.length_c   1.000
_cell.angle_alpha   90.00
_cell.angle_beta   90.00
_cell.angle_gamma   90.00
#
_symmetry.space_group_name_H-M   'P 1'
#
loop_
_entity.id
_entity.type
_entity.pdbx_description
1 polymer ?
#
loop_
_entity_poly.entity_id
_entity_poly.type
_entity_poly.pdbx_seq_one_letter_code
_entity_poly.pdbx_strand_id
1 'polypeptide(L)'
;MGFGDITSTDLNRWQLRAGRMLVELIEQSLKSGRPPLNWSVASNGSLVGRVDTLKFSNADRRAVFDEWVSVLNAERWPEHKRSGGSVHLHAVFTHASPSGEVKGAITADLDAPDARG
;
A
#
# COMPACT_ATOMS: atom_id res chain seq x y z
N MET A 1 12.88 17.49 27.31
CA MET A 1 11.93 16.36 27.29
C MET A 1 12.43 15.41 26.20
N GLY A 2 13.19 14.37 26.57
CA GLY A 2 13.71 13.42 25.58
C GLY A 2 12.62 12.42 25.22
N PHE A 3 12.33 12.25 23.94
CA PHE A 3 11.57 11.10 23.47
C PHE A 3 12.39 9.86 23.85
N GLY A 4 11.85 8.98 24.70
CA GLY A 4 12.53 7.75 25.07
C GLY A 4 12.90 6.96 23.81
N ASP A 5 14.05 6.28 23.85
CA ASP A 5 14.55 5.51 22.71
C ASP A 5 13.49 4.49 22.25
N ILE A 6 13.28 4.42 20.92
CA ILE A 6 12.39 3.42 20.31
C ILE A 6 12.98 2.04 20.58
N THR A 7 12.24 1.19 21.29
CA THR A 7 12.70 -0.16 21.63
C THR A 7 12.27 -1.18 20.58
N SER A 8 12.93 -2.34 20.54
CA SER A 8 12.47 -3.47 19.71
C SER A 8 11.06 -3.94 20.10
N THR A 9 10.66 -3.77 21.37
CA THR A 9 9.29 -4.04 21.82
C THR A 9 8.29 -3.09 21.17
N ASP A 10 8.64 -1.82 20.99
CA ASP A 10 7.78 -0.84 20.32
C ASP A 10 7.63 -1.17 18.84
N LEU A 11 8.74 -1.49 18.16
CA LEU A 11 8.72 -1.91 16.75
C LEU A 11 7.83 -3.16 16.56
N ASN A 12 8.00 -4.18 17.40
CA ASN A 12 7.19 -5.40 17.35
C ASN A 12 5.70 -5.11 17.60
N ARG A 13 5.38 -4.20 18.53
CA ARG A 13 3.99 -3.76 18.75
C ARG A 13 3.43 -3.06 17.52
N TRP A 14 4.21 -2.21 16.85
CA TRP A 14 3.77 -1.53 15.64
C TRP A 14 3.53 -2.51 14.49
N GLN A 15 4.42 -3.48 14.30
CA GLN A 15 4.22 -4.56 13.33
C GLN A 15 2.98 -5.41 13.62
N LEU A 16 2.75 -5.76 14.89
CA LEU A 16 1.56 -6.51 15.28
C LEU A 16 0.27 -5.74 14.95
N ARG A 17 0.25 -4.43 15.16
CA ARG A 17 -0.91 -3.58 14.80
C ARG A 17 -1.14 -3.56 13.28
N ALA A 18 -0.09 -3.36 12.50
CA ALA A 18 -0.17 -3.41 11.04
C ALA A 18 -0.62 -4.78 10.53
N GLY A 19 -0.16 -5.87 11.16
CA GLY A 19 -0.59 -7.23 10.85
C GLY A 19 -2.09 -7.46 11.09
N ARG A 20 -2.65 -6.90 12.19
CA ARG A 20 -4.10 -6.95 12.45
C ARG A 20 -4.90 -6.20 11.39
N MET A 21 -4.48 -4.98 11.05
CA MET A 21 -5.10 -4.23 9.95
C MET A 21 -5.02 -5.00 8.62
N LEU A 22 -3.89 -5.65 8.31
CA LEU A 22 -3.78 -6.46 7.10
C LEU A 22 -4.81 -7.59 7.05
N VAL A 23 -5.04 -8.29 8.18
CA VAL A 23 -6.08 -9.33 8.25
C VAL A 23 -7.46 -8.73 7.96
N GLU A 24 -7.79 -7.60 8.56
CA GLU A 24 -9.07 -6.90 8.31
C GLU A 24 -9.24 -6.50 6.83
N LEU A 25 -8.18 -5.99 6.18
CA LEU A 25 -8.22 -5.65 4.76
C LEU A 25 -8.41 -6.88 3.86
N ILE A 26 -7.79 -8.00 4.19
CA ILE A 26 -7.96 -9.26 3.46
C ILE A 26 -9.39 -9.77 3.61
N GLU A 27 -9.94 -9.76 4.83
CA GLU A 27 -11.32 -10.17 5.07
C GLU A 27 -12.34 -9.29 4.32
N GLN A 28 -12.14 -7.97 4.31
CA GLN A 28 -12.97 -7.04 3.53
C GLN A 28 -12.86 -7.32 2.04
N SER A 29 -11.66 -7.61 1.54
CA SER A 29 -11.43 -7.92 0.12
C SER A 29 -12.12 -9.22 -0.29
N LEU A 30 -12.09 -10.24 0.57
CA LEU A 30 -12.81 -11.50 0.35
C LEU A 30 -14.33 -11.26 0.28
N LYS A 31 -14.88 -10.43 1.18
CA LYS A 31 -16.31 -10.10 1.20
C LYS A 31 -16.76 -9.29 -0.02
N SER A 32 -15.92 -8.37 -0.51
CA SER A 32 -16.26 -7.51 -1.65
C SER A 32 -15.76 -8.02 -3.00
N GLY A 33 -15.09 -9.18 -3.06
CA GLY A 33 -14.48 -9.71 -4.29
C GLY A 33 -13.35 -8.84 -4.85
N ARG A 34 -12.68 -8.05 -4.00
CA ARG A 34 -11.67 -7.07 -4.43
C ARG A 34 -10.35 -7.77 -4.80
N PRO A 35 -9.66 -7.33 -5.86
CA PRO A 35 -8.33 -7.84 -6.19
C PRO A 35 -7.35 -7.68 -5.03
N PRO A 36 -6.62 -8.75 -4.62
CA PRO A 36 -5.64 -8.67 -3.56
C PRO A 36 -4.39 -7.89 -4.01
N LEU A 37 -3.75 -7.21 -3.07
CA LEU A 37 -2.41 -6.63 -3.24
C LEU A 37 -1.33 -7.55 -2.67
N ASN A 38 -0.10 -7.35 -3.13
CA ASN A 38 1.08 -7.88 -2.49
C ASN A 38 1.42 -7.00 -1.28
N TRP A 39 1.06 -7.49 -0.10
CA TRP A 39 1.23 -6.75 1.16
C TRP A 39 2.58 -7.04 1.83
N SER A 40 3.13 -6.03 2.49
CA SER A 40 4.30 -6.15 3.36
C SER A 40 4.15 -5.27 4.60
N VAL A 41 4.63 -5.76 5.74
CA VAL A 41 4.67 -5.01 7.00
C VAL A 41 6.12 -4.66 7.31
N ALA A 42 6.46 -3.38 7.24
CA ALA A 42 7.81 -2.90 7.55
C ALA A 42 8.09 -2.93 9.06
N SER A 43 9.36 -2.91 9.46
CA SER A 43 9.80 -2.93 10.87
C SER A 43 9.30 -1.74 11.70
N ASN A 44 9.07 -0.60 11.05
CA ASN A 44 8.46 0.58 11.66
C ASN A 44 6.92 0.47 11.78
N GLY A 45 6.33 -0.68 11.43
CA GLY A 45 4.88 -0.90 11.43
C GLY A 45 4.14 -0.23 10.28
N SER A 46 4.82 0.23 9.24
CA SER A 46 4.15 0.71 8.02
C SER A 46 3.62 -0.47 7.20
N LEU A 47 2.38 -0.37 6.72
CA LEU A 47 1.76 -1.37 5.86
C LEU A 47 1.83 -0.92 4.39
N VAL A 48 2.52 -1.70 3.55
CA VAL A 48 2.70 -1.35 2.13
C VAL A 48 2.01 -2.38 1.25
N GLY A 49 1.07 -1.91 0.43
CA GLY A 49 0.38 -2.71 -0.58
C GLY A 49 0.94 -2.40 -1.97
N ARG A 50 1.29 -3.43 -2.74
CA ARG A 50 1.74 -3.30 -4.12
C ARG A 50 0.78 -4.03 -5.06
N VAL A 51 0.34 -3.36 -6.11
CA VAL A 51 -0.43 -3.99 -7.19
C VAL A 51 0.44 -5.00 -7.93
N ASP A 52 -0.08 -6.20 -8.16
CA ASP A 52 0.63 -7.27 -8.88
C ASP A 52 0.86 -6.88 -10.34
N THR A 53 2.11 -6.93 -10.80
CA THR A 53 2.46 -6.58 -12.17
C THR A 53 2.36 -7.75 -13.15
N LEU A 54 2.41 -8.99 -12.66
CA LEU A 54 2.39 -10.18 -13.50
C LEU A 54 0.96 -10.57 -13.92
N LYS A 55 -0.04 -10.22 -13.10
CA LYS A 55 -1.43 -10.63 -13.32
C LYS A 55 -2.31 -9.58 -14.02
N PHE A 56 -1.87 -8.33 -14.06
CA PHE A 56 -2.70 -7.20 -14.49
C PHE A 56 -2.06 -6.44 -15.64
N SER A 57 -2.88 -6.00 -16.61
CA SER A 57 -2.48 -5.02 -17.61
C SER A 57 -2.24 -3.65 -16.97
N ASN A 58 -1.59 -2.71 -17.66
CA ASN A 58 -1.41 -1.34 -17.13
C ASN A 58 -2.74 -0.66 -16.76
N ALA A 59 -3.79 -0.88 -17.55
CA ALA A 59 -5.12 -0.34 -17.26
C ALA A 59 -5.70 -0.95 -15.97
N ASP A 60 -5.63 -2.27 -15.84
CA ASP A 60 -6.11 -2.98 -14.65
C ASP A 60 -5.29 -2.61 -13.41
N ARG A 61 -3.97 -2.48 -13.54
CA ARG A 61 -3.09 -2.08 -12.43
C ARG A 61 -3.49 -0.71 -11.87
N ARG A 62 -3.82 0.24 -12.77
CA ARG A 62 -4.29 1.56 -12.39
C ARG A 62 -5.68 1.50 -11.74
N ALA A 63 -6.60 0.72 -12.29
CA ALA A 63 -7.93 0.54 -11.71
C ALA A 63 -7.86 -0.07 -10.30
N VAL A 64 -7.05 -1.12 -10.09
CA VAL A 64 -6.82 -1.73 -8.78
C VAL A 64 -6.18 -0.74 -7.81
N PHE A 65 -5.19 0.03 -8.27
CA PHE A 65 -4.58 1.10 -7.47
C PHE A 65 -5.63 2.12 -7.01
N ASP A 66 -6.42 2.67 -7.94
CA ASP A 66 -7.43 3.69 -7.67
C ASP A 66 -8.53 3.16 -6.73
N GLU A 67 -8.92 1.90 -6.92
CA GLU A 67 -9.86 1.20 -6.05
C GLU A 67 -9.36 1.12 -4.60
N TRP A 68 -8.09 0.72 -4.39
CA TRP A 68 -7.49 0.64 -3.05
C TRP A 68 -7.22 2.02 -2.43
N VAL A 69 -6.90 3.02 -3.25
CA VAL A 69 -6.81 4.42 -2.81
C VAL A 69 -8.15 4.88 -2.24
N SER A 70 -9.25 4.56 -2.90
CA SER A 70 -10.59 4.91 -2.41
C SER A 70 -10.94 4.18 -1.11
N VAL A 71 -10.65 2.88 -1.00
CA VAL A 71 -10.97 2.08 0.21
C VAL A 71 -10.25 2.61 1.44
N LEU A 72 -8.98 2.99 1.28
CA LEU A 72 -8.14 3.43 2.38
C LEU A 72 -8.21 4.93 2.62
N ASN A 73 -9.04 5.65 1.84
CA ASN A 73 -9.06 7.11 1.81
C ASN A 73 -7.63 7.69 1.70
N ALA A 74 -6.83 7.10 0.82
CA ALA A 74 -5.41 7.41 0.70
C ALA A 74 -5.21 8.71 -0.08
N GLU A 75 -4.21 9.49 0.34
CA GLU A 75 -3.79 10.69 -0.37
C GLU A 75 -2.86 10.29 -1.53
N ARG A 76 -3.31 10.57 -2.76
CA ARG A 76 -2.55 10.27 -3.97
C ARG A 76 -1.45 11.30 -4.20
N TRP A 77 -0.25 10.82 -4.48
CA TRP A 77 0.89 11.65 -4.84
C TRP A 77 0.97 11.83 -6.37
N PRO A 78 1.66 12.88 -6.86
CA PRO A 78 1.92 13.04 -8.29
C PRO A 78 2.61 11.80 -8.89
N GLU A 79 2.23 11.44 -10.11
CA GLU A 79 2.80 10.28 -10.80
C GLU A 79 4.28 10.50 -11.10
N HIS A 80 5.11 9.55 -10.71
CA HIS A 80 6.55 9.63 -10.94
C HIS A 80 6.91 8.88 -12.22
N LYS A 81 7.23 9.62 -13.28
CA LYS A 81 7.76 9.06 -14.53
C LYS A 81 9.23 8.68 -14.35
N ARG A 82 9.58 7.41 -14.56
CA ARG A 82 10.96 6.94 -14.46
C ARG A 82 11.69 7.07 -15.79
N SER A 83 13.02 7.16 -15.72
CA SER A 83 13.91 7.07 -16.89
C SER A 83 13.70 5.71 -17.57
N GLY A 84 12.97 5.68 -18.67
CA GLY A 84 12.54 4.45 -19.33
C GLY A 84 11.05 4.42 -19.71
N GLY A 85 10.27 5.45 -19.32
CA GLY A 85 8.87 5.60 -19.73
C GLY A 85 7.86 4.86 -18.85
N SER A 86 8.33 4.09 -17.87
CA SER A 86 7.46 3.52 -16.83
C SER A 86 6.96 4.59 -15.87
N VAL A 87 5.78 4.35 -15.29
CA VAL A 87 5.13 5.27 -14.35
C VAL A 87 4.95 4.58 -13.01
N HIS A 88 5.38 5.23 -11.94
CA HIS A 88 5.15 4.78 -10.58
C HIS A 88 3.98 5.57 -9.96
N LEU A 89 2.97 4.84 -9.53
CA LEU A 89 1.84 5.35 -8.76
C LEU A 89 2.11 5.13 -7.28
N HIS A 90 1.81 6.15 -6.48
CA HIS A 90 2.04 6.16 -5.04
C HIS A 90 0.92 6.92 -4.34
N ALA A 91 0.40 6.34 -3.26
CA ALA A 91 -0.54 6.99 -2.36
C ALA A 91 -0.23 6.59 -0.92
N VAL A 92 -0.44 7.51 0.03
CA VAL A 92 -0.20 7.27 1.46
C VAL A 92 -1.51 7.28 2.22
N PHE A 93 -1.61 6.48 3.28
CA PHE A 93 -2.79 6.47 4.13
C PHE A 93 -2.41 6.43 5.60
N THR A 94 -3.36 6.89 6.39
CA THR A 94 -3.37 6.82 7.85
C THR A 94 -4.69 6.19 8.25
N HIS A 95 -4.63 5.11 9.02
CA HIS A 95 -5.81 4.40 9.51
C HIS A 95 -5.81 4.34 11.03
N ALA A 96 -6.88 4.82 11.64
CA ALA A 96 -7.06 4.74 13.09
C ALA A 96 -7.53 3.34 13.49
N SER A 97 -6.79 2.68 14.38
CA SER A 97 -7.21 1.45 15.05
C SER A 97 -7.37 1.71 16.56
N PRO A 98 -8.20 0.93 17.29
CA PRO A 98 -8.26 1.00 18.75
C PRO A 98 -6.90 0.85 19.45
N SER A 99 -5.94 0.23 18.78
CA SER A 99 -4.57 0.04 19.27
C SER A 99 -3.58 1.15 18.86
N GLY A 100 -4.08 2.20 18.21
CA GLY A 100 -3.33 3.32 17.67
C GLY A 100 -3.32 3.38 16.14
N GLU A 101 -2.62 4.35 15.59
CA GLU A 101 -2.59 4.59 14.15
C GLU A 101 -1.68 3.60 13.40
N VAL A 102 -2.13 3.14 12.23
CA VAL A 102 -1.30 2.45 11.24
C VAL A 102 -1.15 3.37 10.03
N LYS A 103 0.10 3.56 9.61
CA LYS A 103 0.45 4.32 8.41
C LYS A 103 0.85 3.35 7.31
N GLY A 104 0.70 3.77 6.07
CA GLY A 104 1.06 2.91 4.95
C GLY A 104 1.05 3.60 3.61
N ALA A 105 1.34 2.80 2.59
CA ALA A 105 1.32 3.26 1.22
C ALA A 105 0.76 2.18 0.28
N ILE A 106 0.07 2.62 -0.76
CA ILE A 106 -0.30 1.81 -1.91
C ILE A 106 0.58 2.21 -3.07
N THR A 107 1.10 1.22 -3.81
CA THR A 107 1.99 1.43 -4.95
C THR A 107 1.59 0.59 -6.13
N ALA A 108 1.82 1.11 -7.33
CA ALA A 108 1.72 0.35 -8.57
C ALA A 108 2.80 0.83 -9.54
N ASP A 109 3.37 -0.11 -10.29
CA ASP A 109 4.27 0.19 -11.40
C ASP A 109 3.56 -0.12 -12.73
N LEU A 110 3.52 0.88 -13.61
CA LEU A 110 3.00 0.77 -14.97
C LEU A 110 4.18 0.70 -15.93
N ASP A 111 4.15 -0.29 -16.81
CA ASP A 111 5.18 -0.46 -17.83
C ASP A 111 5.12 0.70 -18.84
N ALA A 112 6.24 0.99 -19.49
CA ALA A 112 6.23 1.95 -20.58
C ALA A 112 5.25 1.49 -21.68
N PRO A 113 4.54 2.40 -22.35
CA PRO A 113 3.77 2.01 -23.52
C PRO A 113 4.71 1.36 -24.53
N ASP A 114 4.34 0.19 -25.05
CA ASP A 114 5.15 -0.54 -26.03
C ASP A 114 5.51 0.39 -27.19
N ALA A 115 6.79 0.53 -27.49
CA ALA A 115 7.30 1.37 -28.57
C ALA A 115 7.06 0.78 -29.98
N ARG A 116 6.09 -0.11 -30.16
CA ARG A 116 5.78 -0.76 -31.44
C ARG A 116 4.42 -0.30 -31.96
N GLY A 117 4.46 0.82 -32.67
CA GLY A 117 3.58 1.08 -33.81
C GLY A 117 4.21 0.57 -35.10
#